data_AF-A0A9P7D0Q6-F1
#
_entry.id   AF-A0A9P7D0Q6-F1
#
_cell.length_a   1.000
_cell.length_b   1.000
_cell.length_c   1.000
_cell.angle_alpha   90.00
_cell.angle_beta   90.00
_cell.angle_gamma   90.00
#
_symmetry.space_group_name_H-M   'P 1'
#
loop_
_entity.id
_entity.type
_entity.pdbx_description
1 polymer ?
#
loop_
_entity_poly.entity_id
_entity_poly.type
_entity_poly.pdbx_seq_one_letter_code
_entity_poly.pdbx_strand_id
1 'polypeptide(L)'
;MSVSPQISVRIAIAITVLKHKPKDQSIPSYLLDLQSHFLSDDSQATCDEDAWRNHALSLEKELESLKQKREEDEEELFRLRQNVTKDMPDDSDAAPTKKKTKKAGKAQELQLQDDDWPAKREERLNATGQSSPSLTAALTSLRSVLNSVSSQTGDDPPRNSRLLAAITRTIDTIGRFLGLQNIPTSPVPSELNESRIAMASQLLVYVLRVAFPALFYQDISHSSSIAVSRLISTLFVPVVRSFTLISRAYIMHHLDTSLAKKTSKSRKGNEKVPKPPSQTLVPDARMDLLTLLSEALNTLDSISPRYSGYTAGIREHIALESIRALELLYSTGTTVGADGIMDSNATPEETSRGPESSQASHPHRRGTVLSRKDRLEALARKDATWYLCHILNSCVSTGGPKDELGSMLNGALFDGTARIVKMCISMDCDNVARVGRRCVMDVMCRNMVLAACEKIISALPQENTGL
;
A
#
# COMPACT_ATOMS: atom_id res chain seq x y z
N MET A 1 -21.12 2.09 -26.39
CA MET A 1 -20.01 1.92 -27.36
C MET A 1 -19.03 0.91 -26.77
N SER A 2 -19.08 -0.34 -27.23
CA SER A 2 -18.13 -1.37 -26.78
C SER A 2 -16.74 -1.03 -27.30
N VAL A 3 -15.77 -0.98 -26.41
CA VAL A 3 -14.36 -0.95 -26.80
C VAL A 3 -14.06 -2.34 -27.35
N SER A 4 -13.90 -2.44 -28.67
CA SER A 4 -13.52 -3.70 -29.33
C SER A 4 -12.35 -4.34 -28.59
N PRO A 5 -12.33 -5.67 -28.38
CA PRO A 5 -11.20 -6.37 -27.75
C PRO A 5 -9.85 -6.01 -28.37
N GLN A 6 -9.84 -5.68 -29.67
CA GLN A 6 -8.67 -5.19 -30.38
C GLN A 6 -8.16 -3.85 -29.83
N ILE A 7 -9.05 -2.94 -29.43
CA ILE A 7 -8.67 -1.65 -28.84
C ILE A 7 -8.03 -1.87 -27.47
N SER A 8 -8.55 -2.78 -26.64
CA SER A 8 -7.94 -3.11 -25.34
C SER A 8 -6.54 -3.71 -25.50
N VAL A 9 -6.35 -4.60 -26.48
CA VAL A 9 -5.03 -5.16 -26.82
C VAL A 9 -4.08 -4.06 -27.32
N ARG A 10 -4.55 -3.17 -28.21
CA ARG A 10 -3.76 -2.02 -28.68
C ARG A 10 -3.36 -1.07 -27.56
N ILE A 11 -4.26 -0.80 -26.60
CA ILE A 11 -3.98 0.01 -25.41
C ILE A 11 -2.95 -0.68 -24.51
N ALA A 12 -3.10 -1.98 -24.25
CA ALA A 12 -2.16 -2.75 -23.44
C ALA A 12 -0.75 -2.78 -24.07
N ILE A 13 -0.67 -2.96 -25.39
CA ILE A 13 0.59 -2.87 -26.15
C ILE A 13 1.17 -1.47 -26.03
N ALA A 14 0.38 -0.42 -26.26
CA ALA A 14 0.84 0.97 -26.15
C ALA A 14 1.39 1.30 -24.75
N ILE A 15 0.71 0.86 -23.69
CA ILE A 15 1.18 1.05 -22.31
C ILE A 15 2.47 0.28 -22.05
N THR A 16 2.58 -0.96 -22.53
CA THR A 16 3.75 -1.81 -22.34
C THR A 16 4.96 -1.26 -23.07
N VAL A 17 4.76 -0.77 -24.28
CA VAL A 17 5.78 -0.12 -25.09
C VAL A 17 6.24 1.18 -24.43
N LEU A 18 5.33 2.02 -23.94
CA LEU A 18 5.70 3.25 -23.22
C LEU A 18 6.53 3.00 -21.95
N LYS A 19 6.39 1.84 -21.29
CA LYS A 19 7.23 1.46 -20.14
C LYS A 19 8.70 1.22 -20.51
N HIS A 20 8.99 0.86 -21.76
CA HIS A 20 10.34 0.54 -22.25
C HIS A 20 10.99 1.71 -23.00
N LYS A 21 10.36 2.88 -22.99
CA LYS A 21 10.89 4.10 -23.61
C LYS A 21 12.28 4.47 -23.02
N PRO A 22 13.31 4.68 -23.86
CA PRO A 22 14.60 5.22 -23.42
C PRO A 22 14.45 6.56 -22.68
N LYS A 23 15.24 6.77 -21.63
CA LYS A 23 15.17 7.99 -20.81
C LYS A 23 15.52 9.25 -21.60
N ASP A 24 16.37 9.11 -22.61
CA ASP A 24 16.95 10.23 -23.38
C ASP A 24 16.12 10.58 -24.62
N GLN A 25 15.19 9.71 -25.03
CA GLN A 25 14.31 9.94 -26.17
C GLN A 25 13.06 10.72 -25.75
N SER A 26 12.53 11.62 -26.57
CA SER A 26 11.26 12.29 -26.28
C SER A 26 10.08 11.34 -26.58
N ILE A 27 8.92 11.54 -25.93
CA ILE A 27 7.71 10.71 -26.19
C ILE A 27 7.30 10.78 -27.67
N PRO A 28 7.25 11.97 -28.33
CA PRO A 28 6.92 12.03 -29.75
C PRO A 28 7.93 11.31 -30.64
N SER A 29 9.23 11.42 -30.35
CA SER A 29 10.28 10.71 -31.11
C SER A 29 10.17 9.19 -30.92
N TYR A 30 9.88 8.72 -29.72
CA TYR A 30 9.67 7.29 -29.46
C TYR A 30 8.41 6.76 -30.16
N LEU A 31 7.32 7.54 -30.20
CA LEU A 31 6.12 7.19 -30.95
C LEU A 31 6.36 7.14 -32.46
N LEU A 32 7.15 8.07 -33.01
CA LEU A 32 7.54 8.03 -34.42
C LEU A 32 8.43 6.82 -34.74
N ASP A 33 9.37 6.47 -33.85
CA ASP A 33 10.17 5.25 -33.95
C ASP A 33 9.28 4.02 -33.99
N LEU A 34 8.32 3.93 -33.06
CA LEU A 34 7.36 2.84 -33.03
C LEU A 34 6.51 2.80 -34.30
N GLN A 35 6.02 3.94 -34.78
CA GLN A 35 5.27 4.00 -36.04
C GLN A 35 6.13 3.61 -37.26
N SER A 36 7.45 3.80 -37.20
CA SER A 36 8.36 3.34 -38.25
C SER A 36 8.61 1.83 -38.19
N HIS A 37 8.54 1.23 -37.00
CA HIS A 37 8.71 -0.22 -36.79
C HIS A 37 7.39 -1.00 -36.91
N PHE A 38 6.26 -0.36 -36.68
CA PHE A 38 4.91 -0.90 -36.82
C PHE A 38 4.22 -0.15 -37.96
N LEU A 39 4.25 -0.76 -39.16
CA LEU A 39 3.76 -0.23 -40.44
C LEU A 39 2.53 0.68 -40.30
N SER A 40 2.61 1.88 -40.90
CA SER A 40 1.48 2.81 -40.98
C SER A 40 0.39 2.29 -41.93
N ASP A 41 -0.86 2.46 -41.49
CA ASP A 41 -2.13 1.91 -42.01
C ASP A 41 -2.53 2.38 -43.43
N ASP A 42 -1.62 2.98 -44.20
CA ASP A 42 -1.94 3.55 -45.52
C ASP A 42 -2.00 2.50 -46.65
N SER A 43 -1.72 1.23 -46.34
CA SER A 43 -1.98 0.10 -47.23
C SER A 43 -3.15 -0.75 -46.73
N GLN A 44 -4.32 -0.12 -46.56
CA GLN A 44 -5.61 -0.81 -46.53
C GLN A 44 -5.94 -1.43 -47.89
N ALA A 45 -5.27 -2.53 -48.23
CA ALA A 45 -5.80 -3.54 -49.14
C ALA A 45 -4.95 -4.79 -48.94
N THR A 46 -5.57 -5.86 -48.44
CA THR A 46 -4.96 -7.18 -48.22
C THR A 46 -3.81 -7.20 -47.20
N CYS A 47 -4.12 -6.92 -45.93
CA CYS A 47 -3.22 -7.24 -44.83
C CYS A 47 -3.20 -8.76 -44.66
N ASP A 48 -2.19 -9.39 -45.25
CA ASP A 48 -1.87 -10.80 -45.15
C ASP A 48 -1.55 -11.11 -43.67
N GLU A 49 -2.46 -11.75 -42.93
CA GLU A 49 -2.25 -12.10 -41.51
C GLU A 49 -0.92 -12.84 -41.29
N ASP A 50 -0.49 -13.59 -42.30
CA ASP A 50 0.77 -14.32 -42.31
C ASP A 50 1.99 -13.38 -42.28
N ALA A 51 1.92 -12.18 -42.84
CA ALA A 51 3.04 -11.22 -42.81
C ALA A 51 3.32 -10.71 -41.39
N TRP A 52 2.27 -10.38 -40.62
CA TRP A 52 2.41 -9.96 -39.22
C TRP A 52 2.88 -11.11 -38.34
N ARG A 53 2.36 -12.32 -38.57
CA ARG A 53 2.79 -13.52 -37.85
C ARG A 53 4.26 -13.83 -38.11
N ASN A 54 4.71 -13.75 -39.37
CA ASN A 54 6.10 -13.96 -39.74
C ASN A 54 7.03 -12.89 -39.14
N HIS A 55 6.58 -11.63 -39.10
CA HIS A 55 7.34 -10.56 -38.47
C HIS A 55 7.46 -10.75 -36.95
N ALA A 56 6.36 -11.13 -36.27
CA ALA A 56 6.38 -11.43 -34.84
C ALA A 56 7.34 -12.60 -34.52
N LEU A 57 7.29 -13.68 -35.31
CA LEU A 57 8.22 -14.82 -35.18
C LEU A 57 9.68 -14.42 -35.45
N SER A 58 9.92 -13.46 -36.36
CA SER A 58 11.26 -12.92 -36.60
C SER A 58 11.78 -12.17 -35.37
N LEU A 59 10.94 -11.31 -34.77
CA LEU A 59 11.30 -10.57 -33.55
C LEU A 59 11.52 -11.50 -32.35
N GLU A 60 10.74 -12.58 -32.21
CA GLU A 60 10.97 -13.59 -31.18
C GLU A 60 12.33 -14.27 -31.34
N LYS A 61 12.72 -14.61 -32.57
CA LYS A 61 14.05 -15.18 -32.86
C LYS A 61 15.19 -14.20 -32.57
N GLU A 62 14.99 -12.92 -32.90
CA GLU A 62 15.98 -11.87 -32.63
C GLU A 62 16.13 -11.61 -31.12
N LEU A 63 15.03 -11.66 -30.37
CA LEU A 63 15.05 -11.52 -28.92
C LEU A 63 15.81 -12.70 -28.27
N GLU A 64 15.58 -13.91 -28.77
CA GLU A 64 16.30 -15.11 -28.29
C GLU A 64 17.79 -15.05 -28.62
N SER A 65 18.17 -14.59 -29.80
CA SER A 65 19.59 -14.42 -30.16
C SER A 65 20.29 -13.35 -29.31
N LEU A 66 19.60 -12.25 -29.00
CA LEU A 66 20.13 -11.20 -28.12
C LEU A 66 20.26 -11.67 -26.67
N LYS A 67 19.34 -12.51 -26.17
CA LYS A 67 19.47 -13.14 -24.84
C LYS A 67 20.68 -14.06 -24.79
N GLN A 68 20.84 -14.93 -25.78
CA GLN A 68 21.97 -15.84 -25.87
C GLN A 68 23.29 -15.05 -25.87
N LYS A 69 23.37 -13.98 -26.67
CA LYS A 69 24.56 -13.12 -26.70
C LYS A 69 24.86 -12.45 -25.35
N ARG A 70 23.83 -12.00 -24.62
CA ARG A 70 24.03 -11.47 -23.26
C ARG A 70 24.58 -12.53 -22.31
N GLU A 71 24.08 -13.76 -22.38
CA GLU A 71 24.55 -14.87 -21.54
C GLU A 71 26.01 -15.21 -21.84
N GLU A 72 26.40 -15.23 -23.13
CA GLU A 72 27.80 -15.39 -23.56
C GLU A 72 28.70 -14.25 -23.02
N ASP A 73 28.26 -13.00 -23.14
CA ASP A 73 28.99 -11.83 -22.61
C ASP A 73 29.12 -11.89 -21.06
N GLU A 74 28.09 -12.37 -20.36
CA GLU A 74 28.13 -12.56 -18.90
C GLU A 74 29.09 -13.68 -18.50
N GLU A 75 29.14 -14.78 -19.25
CA GLU A 75 30.11 -15.86 -19.03
C GLU A 75 31.55 -15.38 -19.29
N GLU A 76 31.77 -14.57 -20.34
CA GLU A 76 33.07 -13.99 -20.64
C GLU A 76 33.53 -13.04 -19.53
N LEU A 77 32.65 -12.15 -19.04
CA LEU A 77 32.93 -11.28 -17.90
C LEU A 77 33.24 -12.08 -16.63
N PHE A 78 32.55 -13.19 -16.40
CA PHE A 78 32.83 -14.09 -15.29
C PHE A 78 34.22 -14.73 -15.40
N ARG A 79 34.59 -15.22 -16.59
CA ARG A 79 35.94 -15.78 -16.87
C ARG A 79 37.04 -14.73 -16.66
N LEU A 80 36.84 -13.50 -17.13
CA LEU A 80 37.79 -12.41 -16.93
C LEU A 80 38.01 -12.09 -15.45
N ARG A 81 36.95 -12.06 -14.64
CA ARG A 81 37.05 -11.84 -13.18
C ARG A 81 37.80 -12.96 -12.47
N GLN A 82 37.60 -14.21 -12.90
CA GLN A 82 38.29 -15.35 -12.30
C GLN A 82 39.80 -15.33 -12.59
N ASN A 83 40.20 -14.91 -13.79
CA ASN A 83 41.61 -14.80 -14.18
C ASN A 83 42.33 -13.65 -13.45
N VAL A 84 41.68 -12.49 -13.27
CA VAL A 84 42.26 -11.34 -12.54
C VAL A 84 42.58 -11.67 -11.07
N THR A 85 41.87 -12.63 -10.47
CA THR A 85 42.10 -13.01 -9.07
C THR A 85 43.27 -13.98 -8.89
N LYS A 86 43.75 -14.60 -9.98
CA LYS A 86 44.81 -15.63 -9.92
C LYS A 86 46.22 -15.08 -10.18
N ASP A 87 46.32 -13.91 -10.82
CA ASP A 87 47.59 -13.28 -11.19
C ASP A 87 47.95 -12.06 -10.33
N MET A 88 47.26 -11.80 -9.20
CA MET A 88 47.78 -10.84 -8.22
C MET A 88 48.91 -11.52 -7.43
N PRO A 89 50.17 -11.05 -7.54
CA PRO A 89 51.24 -11.53 -6.68
C PRO A 89 50.89 -11.18 -5.23
N ASP A 90 51.04 -12.16 -4.35
CA ASP A 90 50.89 -12.02 -2.91
C ASP A 90 52.07 -11.17 -2.38
N ASP A 91 51.98 -9.85 -2.58
CA ASP A 91 52.95 -8.90 -2.08
C ASP A 91 52.65 -8.66 -0.59
N SER A 92 53.13 -9.63 0.21
CA SER A 92 53.31 -9.48 1.64
C SER A 92 54.33 -8.38 1.91
N ASP A 93 54.11 -7.70 3.05
CA ASP A 93 55.04 -6.82 3.75
C ASP A 93 55.10 -5.35 3.32
N ALA A 94 54.25 -4.53 3.94
CA ALA A 94 54.73 -3.39 4.74
C ALA A 94 53.57 -2.69 5.48
N ALA A 95 53.57 -2.81 6.80
CA ALA A 95 52.78 -1.95 7.69
C ALA A 95 53.34 -0.52 7.73
N PRO A 96 52.51 0.54 7.65
CA PRO A 96 52.92 1.86 8.10
C PRO A 96 52.25 2.20 9.45
N THR A 97 53.08 2.19 10.48
CA THR A 97 52.82 2.86 11.76
C THR A 97 52.68 4.37 11.53
N LYS A 98 51.54 4.98 11.89
CA LYS A 98 51.40 6.45 11.93
C LYS A 98 50.96 6.99 13.30
N LYS A 99 51.92 7.75 13.83
CA LYS A 99 52.00 8.64 14.99
C LYS A 99 50.69 9.28 15.49
N LYS A 100 50.52 9.20 16.81
CA LYS A 100 49.73 10.12 17.66
C LYS A 100 50.15 11.57 17.43
N THR A 101 49.18 12.46 17.17
CA THR A 101 49.33 13.89 17.40
C THR A 101 48.16 14.38 18.25
N LYS A 102 48.49 14.79 19.47
CA LYS A 102 47.58 15.34 20.48
C LYS A 102 47.46 16.85 20.21
N LYS A 103 46.29 17.34 19.79
CA LYS A 103 45.98 18.78 19.79
C LYS A 103 44.65 18.99 20.49
N ALA A 104 44.72 19.56 21.69
CA ALA A 104 43.58 19.98 22.48
C ALA A 104 42.91 21.19 21.80
N GLY A 105 41.62 21.07 21.51
CA GLY A 105 40.75 22.15 21.10
C GLY A 105 39.53 22.15 22.02
N LYS A 106 39.48 23.14 22.92
CA LYS A 106 38.32 23.50 23.75
C LYS A 106 37.15 23.78 22.80
N ALA A 107 36.14 22.90 22.76
CA ALA A 107 34.85 23.21 22.18
C ALA A 107 33.92 23.59 23.32
N GLN A 108 33.56 24.87 23.30
CA GLN A 108 32.63 25.53 24.20
C GLN A 108 31.24 24.94 23.99
N GLU A 109 30.68 24.47 25.09
CA GLU A 109 29.33 23.93 25.25
C GLU A 109 28.32 25.05 24.96
N LEU A 110 27.81 25.06 23.72
CA LEU A 110 26.59 25.77 23.38
C LEU A 110 25.43 24.90 23.82
N GLN A 111 24.92 25.20 25.01
CA GLN A 111 23.60 24.78 25.48
C GLN A 111 22.57 25.27 24.47
N LEU A 112 22.20 24.39 23.54
CA LEU A 112 20.93 24.48 22.84
C LEU A 112 19.86 24.01 23.82
N GLN A 113 19.16 25.00 24.34
CA GLN A 113 17.90 24.91 25.05
C GLN A 113 16.90 24.29 24.08
N ASP A 114 16.64 22.99 24.25
CA ASP A 114 15.66 22.24 23.45
C ASP A 114 14.32 22.36 24.17
N ASP A 115 13.34 22.88 23.43
CA ASP A 115 12.01 23.23 23.92
C ASP A 115 11.25 22.02 24.47
N ASP A 116 10.61 22.30 25.60
CA ASP A 116 9.76 21.46 26.42
C ASP A 116 8.57 20.92 25.60
N TRP A 117 8.60 19.64 25.22
CA TRP A 117 7.43 18.91 24.70
C TRP A 117 6.90 17.93 25.76
N PRO A 118 5.59 17.95 26.11
CA PRO A 118 5.11 17.38 27.35
C PRO A 118 4.82 15.88 27.20
N ALA A 119 5.84 15.04 27.42
CA ALA A 119 5.69 13.58 27.54
C ALA A 119 5.16 13.11 28.92
N LYS A 120 4.70 14.03 29.79
CA LYS A 120 4.39 13.73 31.20
C LYS A 120 2.90 13.65 31.55
N ARG A 121 1.99 13.57 30.56
CA ARG A 121 0.54 13.60 30.83
C ARG A 121 -0.28 12.37 30.43
N GLU A 122 0.34 11.27 30.00
CA GLU A 122 -0.39 10.02 29.68
C GLU A 122 -0.28 8.91 30.75
N GLU A 123 0.45 9.13 31.84
CA GLU A 123 0.68 8.10 32.86
C GLU A 123 -0.44 7.98 33.92
N ARG A 124 -1.58 8.67 33.76
CA ARG A 124 -2.67 8.69 34.77
C ARG A 124 -4.03 8.15 34.33
N LEU A 125 -4.13 7.47 33.18
CA LEU A 125 -5.39 6.82 32.75
C LEU A 125 -5.35 5.27 32.69
N ASN A 126 -4.21 4.62 32.96
CA ASN A 126 -4.06 3.16 32.85
C ASN A 126 -4.38 2.37 34.14
N ALA A 127 -5.11 2.96 35.11
CA ALA A 127 -5.36 2.33 36.40
C ALA A 127 -6.73 1.62 36.53
N THR A 128 -7.43 1.35 35.42
CA THR A 128 -8.54 0.37 35.41
C THR A 128 -8.07 -0.83 34.61
N GLY A 129 -7.68 -1.90 35.32
CA GLY A 129 -7.26 -3.17 34.73
C GLY A 129 -8.39 -3.86 33.96
N GLN A 130 -8.75 -3.32 32.80
CA GLN A 130 -9.54 -4.03 31.81
C GLN A 130 -8.68 -5.20 31.34
N SER A 131 -8.99 -6.39 31.84
CA SER A 131 -8.40 -7.63 31.37
C SER A 131 -8.53 -7.69 29.84
N SER A 132 -7.39 -7.88 29.16
CA SER A 132 -7.37 -8.00 27.71
C SER A 132 -8.42 -9.03 27.27
N PRO A 133 -9.27 -8.71 26.27
CA PRO A 133 -10.35 -9.59 25.87
C PRO A 133 -9.79 -10.95 25.46
N SER A 134 -10.24 -12.01 26.11
CA SER A 134 -9.73 -13.37 25.88
C SER A 134 -10.38 -13.98 24.63
N LEU A 135 -9.61 -14.15 23.55
CA LEU A 135 -10.05 -14.85 22.34
C LEU A 135 -10.48 -16.29 22.64
N THR A 136 -9.79 -16.96 23.57
CA THR A 136 -10.12 -18.32 24.00
C THR A 136 -11.52 -18.37 24.62
N ALA A 137 -11.87 -17.39 25.46
CA ALA A 137 -13.20 -17.31 26.07
C ALA A 137 -14.30 -17.03 25.03
N ALA A 138 -14.01 -16.17 24.04
CA ALA A 138 -14.94 -15.92 22.93
C ALA A 138 -15.17 -17.19 22.10
N LEU A 139 -14.10 -17.93 21.78
CA LEU A 139 -14.18 -19.19 21.03
C LEU A 139 -14.94 -20.27 21.80
N THR A 140 -14.70 -20.46 23.10
CA THR A 140 -15.42 -21.46 23.90
C THR A 140 -16.89 -21.12 24.04
N SER A 141 -17.22 -19.83 24.24
CA SER A 141 -18.61 -19.36 24.26
C SER A 141 -19.31 -19.60 22.93
N LEU A 142 -18.68 -19.26 21.80
CA LEU A 142 -19.23 -19.49 20.47
C LEU A 142 -19.45 -20.98 20.19
N ARG A 143 -18.47 -21.84 20.52
CA ARG A 143 -18.59 -23.30 20.37
C ARG A 143 -19.72 -23.89 21.20
N SER A 144 -19.88 -23.43 22.45
CA SER A 144 -20.97 -23.88 23.32
C SER A 144 -22.33 -23.55 22.70
N VAL A 145 -22.51 -22.33 22.20
CA VAL A 145 -23.75 -21.92 21.52
C VAL A 145 -23.97 -22.73 20.23
N LEU A 146 -22.95 -22.91 19.39
CA LEU A 146 -23.06 -23.73 18.17
C LEU A 146 -23.43 -25.19 18.47
N ASN A 147 -22.86 -25.80 19.52
CA ASN A 147 -23.19 -27.17 19.90
C ASN A 147 -24.66 -27.30 20.34
N SER A 148 -25.18 -26.31 21.08
CA SER A 148 -26.62 -26.25 21.41
C SER A 148 -27.50 -26.01 20.18
N VAL A 149 -26.98 -25.33 19.16
CA VAL A 149 -27.67 -25.15 17.87
C VAL A 149 -27.57 -26.41 17.01
N SER A 150 -26.65 -27.33 17.24
CA SER A 150 -26.63 -28.57 16.45
C SER A 150 -27.66 -29.60 16.92
N SER A 151 -28.07 -29.56 18.19
CA SER A 151 -28.85 -30.65 18.82
C SER A 151 -30.37 -30.48 18.75
N GLN A 152 -30.86 -29.31 18.34
CA GLN A 152 -32.30 -29.02 18.31
C GLN A 152 -32.79 -28.75 16.88
N THR A 153 -33.67 -29.61 16.40
CA THR A 153 -34.45 -29.43 15.17
C THR A 153 -35.71 -28.65 15.48
N GLY A 154 -35.70 -27.33 15.25
CA GLY A 154 -36.86 -26.46 15.45
C GLY A 154 -36.50 -24.98 15.35
N ASP A 155 -37.37 -24.19 14.70
CA ASP A 155 -37.25 -22.74 14.59
C ASP A 155 -37.62 -22.07 15.92
N ASP A 156 -36.64 -21.91 16.80
CA ASP A 156 -36.80 -21.23 18.08
C ASP A 156 -36.16 -19.81 18.01
N PRO A 157 -36.94 -18.72 17.90
CA PRO A 157 -36.40 -17.35 17.76
C PRO A 157 -35.38 -16.92 18.84
N PRO A 158 -35.55 -17.26 20.14
CA PRO A 158 -34.57 -17.01 21.19
C PRO A 158 -33.20 -17.62 20.91
N ARG A 159 -33.13 -18.75 20.22
CA ARG A 159 -31.86 -19.41 19.89
C ARG A 159 -31.08 -18.65 18.83
N ASN A 160 -31.78 -18.12 17.83
CA ASN A 160 -31.17 -17.43 16.71
C ASN A 160 -30.60 -16.08 17.19
N SER A 161 -31.28 -15.43 18.13
CA SER A 161 -30.75 -14.24 18.83
C SER A 161 -29.51 -14.56 19.69
N ARG A 162 -29.46 -15.71 20.37
CA ARG A 162 -28.26 -16.15 21.13
C ARG A 162 -27.08 -16.44 20.21
N LEU A 163 -27.30 -17.10 19.07
CA LEU A 163 -26.27 -17.36 18.07
C LEU A 163 -25.73 -16.05 17.49
N LEU A 164 -26.60 -15.14 17.06
CA LEU A 164 -26.22 -13.81 16.59
C LEU A 164 -25.42 -13.03 17.64
N ALA A 165 -25.86 -13.04 18.90
CA ALA A 165 -25.16 -12.39 20.00
C ALA A 165 -23.76 -13.00 20.24
N ALA A 166 -23.61 -14.32 20.13
CA ALA A 166 -22.32 -14.99 20.28
C ALA A 166 -21.36 -14.66 19.11
N ILE A 167 -21.88 -14.63 17.88
CA ILE A 167 -21.12 -14.27 16.68
C ILE A 167 -20.64 -12.82 16.76
N THR A 168 -21.55 -11.88 17.01
CA THR A 168 -21.25 -10.45 17.11
C THR A 168 -20.25 -10.14 18.23
N ARG A 169 -20.42 -10.76 19.41
CA ARG A 169 -19.42 -10.65 20.50
C ARG A 169 -18.06 -11.20 20.13
N THR A 170 -18.01 -12.31 19.40
CA THR A 170 -16.75 -12.88 18.91
C THR A 170 -16.06 -11.93 17.93
N ILE A 171 -16.79 -11.39 16.95
CA ILE A 171 -16.27 -10.37 16.01
C ILE A 171 -15.74 -9.15 16.75
N ASP A 172 -16.50 -8.65 17.72
CA ASP A 172 -16.09 -7.51 18.56
C ASP A 172 -14.83 -7.81 19.37
N THR A 173 -14.72 -9.03 19.88
CA THR A 173 -13.56 -9.49 20.64
C THR A 173 -12.33 -9.55 19.73
N ILE A 174 -12.45 -10.06 18.51
CA ILE A 174 -11.36 -10.05 17.51
C ILE A 174 -10.92 -8.60 17.23
N GLY A 175 -11.86 -7.71 16.92
CA GLY A 175 -11.55 -6.31 16.60
C GLY A 175 -10.86 -5.56 17.75
N ARG A 176 -11.32 -5.78 19.00
CA ARG A 176 -10.65 -5.21 20.20
C ARG A 176 -9.29 -5.86 20.45
N PHE A 177 -9.18 -7.17 20.26
CA PHE A 177 -7.94 -7.91 20.50
C PHE A 177 -6.82 -7.50 19.54
N LEU A 178 -7.16 -7.16 18.30
CA LEU A 178 -6.24 -6.57 17.32
C LEU A 178 -5.95 -5.08 17.58
N GLY A 179 -6.62 -4.44 18.54
CA GLY A 179 -6.41 -3.02 18.87
C GLY A 179 -6.86 -2.04 17.78
N LEU A 180 -7.66 -2.48 16.80
CA LEU A 180 -7.99 -1.67 15.62
C LEU A 180 -9.06 -0.59 15.86
N GLN A 181 -9.85 -0.72 16.94
CA GLN A 181 -10.96 0.20 17.25
C GLN A 181 -10.48 1.53 17.82
N ASN A 182 -9.30 1.55 18.44
CA ASN A 182 -8.74 2.69 19.13
C ASN A 182 -7.35 2.96 18.57
N ILE A 183 -7.21 3.19 17.26
CA ILE A 183 -5.98 3.77 16.73
C ILE A 183 -6.23 5.29 16.64
N PRO A 184 -6.19 6.06 17.77
CA PRO A 184 -6.03 7.50 17.65
C PRO A 184 -4.69 7.77 16.97
N THR A 185 -4.48 9.00 16.51
CA THR A 185 -3.28 9.53 15.84
C THR A 185 -1.94 9.35 16.60
N SER A 186 -1.95 8.61 17.70
CA SER A 186 -0.83 8.22 18.57
C SER A 186 0.02 7.10 17.94
N PRO A 187 1.29 6.91 18.34
CA PRO A 187 2.18 5.90 17.76
C PRO A 187 1.54 4.52 17.83
N VAL A 188 1.61 3.78 16.71
CA VAL A 188 1.02 2.44 16.56
C VAL A 188 1.38 1.57 17.76
N PRO A 189 0.40 0.88 18.36
CA PRO A 189 0.66 0.05 19.53
C PRO A 189 1.68 -1.03 19.17
N SER A 190 2.81 -1.05 19.87
CA SER A 190 3.85 -2.08 19.79
C SER A 190 3.36 -3.51 20.06
N GLU A 191 2.07 -3.65 20.39
CA GLU A 191 1.43 -4.90 20.78
C GLU A 191 0.81 -5.68 19.62
N LEU A 192 0.77 -5.12 18.40
CA LEU A 192 0.31 -5.86 17.23
C LEU A 192 1.43 -6.79 16.76
N ASN A 193 1.45 -8.01 17.29
CA ASN A 193 2.43 -9.03 16.94
C ASN A 193 1.82 -10.15 16.10
N GLU A 194 2.69 -10.92 15.43
CA GLU A 194 2.34 -12.05 14.57
C GLU A 194 1.42 -13.05 15.29
N SER A 195 1.72 -13.38 16.56
CA SER A 195 0.93 -14.36 17.32
C SER A 195 -0.50 -13.88 17.60
N ARG A 196 -0.71 -12.59 17.87
CA ARG A 196 -2.07 -12.03 18.02
C ARG A 196 -2.84 -12.07 16.72
N ILE A 197 -2.21 -11.73 15.60
CA ILE A 197 -2.85 -11.76 14.28
C ILE A 197 -3.19 -13.20 13.89
N ALA A 198 -2.28 -14.16 14.11
CA ALA A 198 -2.51 -15.57 13.83
C ALA A 198 -3.70 -16.14 14.64
N MET A 199 -3.78 -15.85 15.94
CA MET A 199 -4.91 -16.27 16.78
C MET A 199 -6.23 -15.63 16.33
N ALA A 200 -6.20 -14.34 15.97
CA ALA A 200 -7.36 -13.64 15.43
C ALA A 200 -7.81 -14.23 14.08
N SER A 201 -6.86 -14.58 13.19
CA SER A 201 -7.17 -15.19 11.89
C SER A 201 -7.87 -16.54 12.06
N GLN A 202 -7.35 -17.42 12.91
CA GLN A 202 -7.96 -18.72 13.17
C GLN A 202 -9.41 -18.59 13.69
N LEU A 203 -9.64 -17.65 14.62
CA LEU A 203 -10.98 -17.42 15.16
C LEU A 203 -11.92 -16.81 14.11
N LEU A 204 -11.43 -15.88 13.30
CA LEU A 204 -12.18 -15.28 12.20
C LEU A 204 -12.60 -16.34 11.17
N VAL A 205 -11.67 -17.18 10.73
CA VAL A 205 -11.94 -18.27 9.79
C VAL A 205 -12.96 -19.24 10.38
N TYR A 206 -12.90 -19.53 11.68
CA TYR A 206 -13.90 -20.35 12.35
C TYR A 206 -15.30 -19.69 12.32
N VAL A 207 -15.39 -18.39 12.60
CA VAL A 207 -16.65 -17.64 12.49
C VAL A 207 -17.21 -17.72 11.07
N LEU A 208 -16.37 -17.50 10.05
CA LEU A 208 -16.78 -17.49 8.65
C LEU A 208 -17.15 -18.87 8.11
N ARG A 209 -16.41 -19.94 8.45
CA ARG A 209 -16.67 -21.30 7.94
C ARG A 209 -17.75 -22.05 8.68
N VAL A 210 -17.95 -21.77 9.96
CA VAL A 210 -18.82 -22.59 10.83
C VAL A 210 -20.00 -21.77 11.33
N ALA A 211 -19.73 -20.63 11.97
CA ALA A 211 -20.79 -19.88 12.64
C ALA A 211 -21.73 -19.16 11.67
N PHE A 212 -21.18 -18.56 10.60
CA PHE A 212 -21.96 -17.88 9.57
C PHE A 212 -22.88 -18.84 8.81
N PRO A 213 -22.40 -19.98 8.27
CA PRO A 213 -23.30 -20.96 7.64
C PRO A 213 -24.39 -21.48 8.59
N ALA A 214 -24.06 -21.69 9.88
CA ALA A 214 -25.06 -22.09 10.88
C ALA A 214 -26.14 -21.01 11.08
N LEU A 215 -25.77 -19.73 11.06
CA LEU A 215 -26.70 -18.60 11.12
C LEU A 215 -27.53 -18.50 9.81
N PHE A 216 -26.89 -18.65 8.65
CA PHE A 216 -27.54 -18.53 7.34
C PHE A 216 -28.52 -19.67 7.07
N TYR A 217 -28.25 -20.87 7.57
CA TYR A 217 -29.15 -22.01 7.45
C TYR A 217 -30.51 -21.80 8.13
N GLN A 218 -30.59 -20.89 9.10
CA GLN A 218 -31.83 -20.54 9.79
C GLN A 218 -32.72 -19.59 8.98
N ASP A 219 -32.25 -19.13 7.81
CA ASP A 219 -32.95 -18.25 6.87
C ASP A 219 -33.49 -16.93 7.45
N ILE A 220 -32.87 -16.45 8.54
CA ILE A 220 -33.23 -15.16 9.15
C ILE A 220 -32.36 -14.07 8.54
N SER A 221 -32.85 -13.52 7.43
CA SER A 221 -32.18 -12.47 6.67
C SER A 221 -31.73 -11.28 7.53
N HIS A 222 -32.57 -10.85 8.47
CA HIS A 222 -32.25 -9.73 9.35
C HIS A 222 -31.04 -10.02 10.25
N SER A 223 -30.98 -11.18 10.90
CA SER A 223 -29.87 -11.56 11.78
C SER A 223 -28.56 -11.69 11.01
N SER A 224 -28.62 -12.31 9.83
CA SER A 224 -27.47 -12.43 8.92
C SER A 224 -26.92 -11.07 8.52
N SER A 225 -27.79 -10.13 8.15
CA SER A 225 -27.41 -8.76 7.78
C SER A 225 -26.72 -8.02 8.94
N ILE A 226 -27.19 -8.19 10.17
CA ILE A 226 -26.57 -7.60 11.37
C ILE A 226 -25.17 -8.17 11.59
N ALA A 227 -25.01 -9.50 11.51
CA ALA A 227 -23.71 -10.15 11.70
C ALA A 227 -22.68 -9.70 10.64
N VAL A 228 -23.10 -9.64 9.38
CA VAL A 228 -22.27 -9.19 8.26
C VAL A 228 -21.91 -7.71 8.39
N SER A 229 -22.89 -6.86 8.71
CA SER A 229 -22.66 -5.44 8.98
C SER A 229 -21.63 -5.26 10.09
N ARG A 230 -21.75 -6.04 11.18
CA ARG A 230 -20.81 -6.00 12.31
C ARG A 230 -19.41 -6.46 11.91
N LEU A 231 -19.30 -7.52 11.11
CA LEU A 231 -18.02 -7.98 10.57
C LEU A 231 -17.31 -6.88 9.76
N ILE A 232 -18.04 -6.22 8.88
CA ILE A 232 -17.50 -5.13 8.06
C ILE A 232 -17.08 -3.96 8.95
N SER A 233 -17.99 -3.47 9.82
CA SER A 233 -17.77 -2.24 10.59
C SER A 233 -16.69 -2.39 11.66
N THR A 234 -16.60 -3.57 12.29
CA THR A 234 -15.76 -3.78 13.48
C THR A 234 -14.40 -4.38 13.14
N LEU A 235 -14.28 -5.05 11.99
CA LEU A 235 -13.06 -5.75 11.61
C LEU A 235 -12.50 -5.27 10.28
N PHE A 236 -13.21 -5.51 9.16
CA PHE A 236 -12.61 -5.26 7.85
C PHE A 236 -12.31 -3.78 7.58
N VAL A 237 -13.24 -2.87 7.88
CA VAL A 237 -13.02 -1.42 7.70
C VAL A 237 -11.83 -0.94 8.56
N PRO A 238 -11.76 -1.26 9.86
CA PRO A 238 -10.58 -0.93 10.67
C PRO A 238 -9.26 -1.53 10.16
N VAL A 239 -9.26 -2.77 9.65
CA VAL A 239 -8.06 -3.39 9.03
C VAL A 239 -7.61 -2.61 7.80
N VAL A 240 -8.53 -2.26 6.90
CA VAL A 240 -8.20 -1.47 5.69
C VAL A 240 -7.61 -0.11 6.08
N ARG A 241 -8.22 0.58 7.05
CA ARG A 241 -7.74 1.89 7.51
C ARG A 241 -6.40 1.83 8.22
N SER A 242 -6.08 0.73 8.90
CA SER A 242 -4.85 0.62 9.70
C SER A 242 -3.59 0.55 8.83
N PHE A 243 -3.67 0.09 7.57
CA PHE A 243 -2.51 -0.01 6.69
C PHE A 243 -1.75 1.31 6.54
N THR A 244 -2.44 2.46 6.49
CA THR A 244 -1.77 3.76 6.42
C THR A 244 -0.94 4.04 7.67
N LEU A 245 -1.52 3.78 8.84
CA LEU A 245 -0.89 4.06 10.13
C LEU A 245 0.25 3.09 10.43
N ILE A 246 0.05 1.79 10.16
CA ILE A 246 1.05 0.74 10.37
C ILE A 246 2.23 0.92 9.41
N SER A 247 1.98 1.22 8.13
CA SER A 247 3.05 1.51 7.17
C SER A 247 3.91 2.69 7.61
N ARG A 248 3.28 3.76 8.11
CA ARG A 248 3.98 4.91 8.67
C ARG A 248 4.83 4.54 9.88
N ALA A 249 4.25 3.87 10.86
CA ALA A 249 4.97 3.50 12.08
C ALA A 249 6.15 2.57 11.81
N TYR A 250 5.95 1.55 10.96
CA TYR A 250 6.99 0.59 10.59
C TYR A 250 8.19 1.28 9.92
N ILE A 251 7.93 2.11 8.91
CA ILE A 251 9.00 2.82 8.18
C ILE A 251 9.74 3.80 9.09
N MET A 252 9.03 4.55 9.92
CA MET A 252 9.65 5.48 10.87
C MET A 252 10.54 4.74 11.87
N HIS A 253 10.05 3.64 12.46
CA HIS A 253 10.80 2.84 13.41
C HIS A 253 12.10 2.25 12.82
N HIS A 254 12.03 1.68 11.61
CA HIS A 254 13.22 1.13 10.93
C HIS A 254 14.29 2.20 10.66
N LEU A 255 13.88 3.45 10.49
CA LEU A 255 14.81 4.54 10.20
C LEU A 255 15.41 5.14 11.46
N ASP A 256 14.64 5.27 12.54
CA ASP A 256 15.15 5.74 13.83
C ASP A 256 16.17 4.76 14.41
N THR A 257 15.89 3.46 14.31
CA THR A 257 16.85 2.40 14.69
C THR A 257 18.13 2.44 13.84
N SER A 258 18.03 2.76 12.55
CA SER A 258 19.21 2.92 11.67
C SER A 258 20.08 4.12 12.06
N LEU A 259 19.49 5.20 12.58
CA LEU A 259 20.22 6.39 13.02
C LEU A 259 20.94 6.18 14.34
N ALA A 260 20.25 5.58 15.31
CA ALA A 260 20.83 5.26 16.61
C ALA A 260 22.09 4.38 16.47
N LYS A 261 22.12 3.50 15.45
CA LYS A 261 23.29 2.69 15.10
C LYS A 261 24.45 3.50 14.50
N LYS A 262 24.18 4.61 13.81
CA LYS A 262 25.23 5.49 13.23
C LYS A 262 25.85 6.39 14.28
N THR A 263 25.05 6.98 15.17
CA THR A 263 25.55 7.87 16.23
C THR A 263 26.41 7.11 17.25
N SER A 264 26.05 5.88 17.58
CA SER A 264 26.83 5.03 18.51
C SER A 264 28.19 4.62 17.96
N LYS A 265 28.38 4.47 16.64
CA LYS A 265 29.69 4.11 16.05
C LYS A 265 30.71 5.25 16.05
N SER A 266 30.26 6.51 16.06
CA SER A 266 31.16 7.67 16.02
C SER A 266 31.83 7.98 17.37
N ARG A 267 31.29 7.45 18.48
CA ARG A 267 31.78 7.70 19.83
C ARG A 267 32.71 6.57 20.31
N LYS A 268 33.80 6.36 19.56
CA LYS A 268 34.92 5.47 19.95
C LYS A 268 35.81 6.17 21.00
N GLY A 269 35.21 6.53 22.14
CA GLY A 269 35.91 7.07 23.32
C GLY A 269 35.64 6.15 24.50
N ASN A 270 36.68 5.84 25.27
CA ASN A 270 36.83 4.75 26.25
C ASN A 270 35.84 4.70 27.45
N GLU A 271 34.68 5.34 27.37
CA GLU A 271 33.66 5.27 28.43
C GLU A 271 32.79 4.03 28.26
N LYS A 272 32.72 3.21 29.32
CA LYS A 272 31.78 2.09 29.47
C LYS A 272 30.35 2.63 29.51
N VAL A 273 29.80 2.98 28.35
CA VAL A 273 28.38 3.34 28.20
C VAL A 273 27.54 2.08 28.44
N PRO A 274 26.49 2.13 29.28
CA PRO A 274 25.57 1.02 29.50
C PRO A 274 25.07 0.47 28.16
N LYS A 275 25.10 -0.86 27.99
CA LYS A 275 24.53 -1.52 26.81
C LYS A 275 23.10 -1.00 26.63
N PRO A 276 22.75 -0.38 25.48
CA PRO A 276 21.38 -0.02 25.23
C PRO A 276 20.51 -1.28 25.35
N PRO A 277 19.29 -1.17 25.92
CA PRO A 277 18.36 -2.29 26.02
C PRO A 277 18.26 -2.92 24.63
N SER A 278 18.40 -4.24 24.57
CA SER A 278 18.37 -5.03 23.34
C SER A 278 17.19 -4.55 22.49
N GLN A 279 17.51 -3.90 21.36
CA GLN A 279 16.50 -3.40 20.43
C GLN A 279 15.63 -4.57 19.99
N THR A 280 14.42 -4.66 20.54
CA THR A 280 13.41 -5.61 20.09
C THR A 280 13.06 -5.23 18.66
N LEU A 281 13.30 -6.17 17.73
CA LEU A 281 12.89 -6.03 16.35
C LEU A 281 11.37 -5.83 16.35
N VAL A 282 10.88 -4.70 15.83
CA VAL A 282 9.44 -4.49 15.67
C VAL A 282 8.97 -5.46 14.58
N PRO A 283 8.07 -6.40 14.89
CA PRO A 283 7.55 -7.33 13.91
C PRO A 283 6.75 -6.59 12.84
N ASP A 284 6.82 -7.05 11.59
CA ASP A 284 6.09 -6.47 10.48
C ASP A 284 4.67 -7.03 10.40
N ALA A 285 3.73 -6.37 11.07
CA ALA A 285 2.33 -6.78 11.09
C ALA A 285 1.56 -6.58 9.76
N ARG A 286 2.14 -5.89 8.77
CA ARG A 286 1.41 -5.51 7.54
C ARG A 286 1.06 -6.73 6.69
N MET A 287 2.03 -7.61 6.48
CA MET A 287 1.84 -8.84 5.70
C MET A 287 0.89 -9.82 6.41
N ASP A 288 0.95 -9.89 7.73
CA ASP A 288 0.05 -10.74 8.52
C ASP A 288 -1.40 -10.25 8.42
N LEU A 289 -1.64 -8.94 8.51
CA LEU A 289 -2.98 -8.36 8.32
C LEU A 289 -3.49 -8.57 6.90
N LEU A 290 -2.62 -8.45 5.89
CA LEU A 290 -2.99 -8.70 4.50
C LEU A 290 -3.36 -10.18 4.29
N THR A 291 -2.62 -11.08 4.93
CA THR A 291 -2.87 -12.52 4.90
C THR A 291 -4.19 -12.85 5.60
N LEU A 292 -4.45 -12.28 6.78
CA LEU A 292 -5.72 -12.43 7.50
C LEU A 292 -6.91 -11.98 6.63
N LEU A 293 -6.80 -10.81 5.99
CA LEU A 293 -7.86 -10.29 5.12
C LEU A 293 -8.06 -11.19 3.89
N SER A 294 -6.98 -11.63 3.25
CA SER A 294 -7.04 -12.53 2.09
C SER A 294 -7.65 -13.88 2.45
N GLU A 295 -7.25 -14.46 3.59
CA GLU A 295 -7.81 -15.71 4.09
C GLU A 295 -9.30 -15.58 4.42
N ALA A 296 -9.71 -14.46 5.01
CA ALA A 296 -11.11 -14.17 5.28
C ALA A 296 -11.93 -14.03 3.99
N LEU A 297 -11.43 -13.31 2.99
CA LEU A 297 -12.08 -13.15 1.68
C LEU A 297 -12.18 -14.47 0.93
N ASN A 298 -11.11 -15.26 0.86
CA ASN A 298 -11.11 -16.59 0.24
C ASN A 298 -12.06 -17.54 0.99
N THR A 299 -12.15 -17.40 2.30
CA THR A 299 -13.09 -18.17 3.11
C THR A 299 -14.54 -17.79 2.79
N LEU A 300 -14.85 -16.51 2.62
CA LEU A 300 -16.17 -16.06 2.18
C LEU A 300 -16.55 -16.64 0.81
N ASP A 301 -15.61 -16.75 -0.13
CA ASP A 301 -15.87 -17.37 -1.45
C ASP A 301 -16.12 -18.88 -1.35
N SER A 302 -15.51 -19.54 -0.36
CA SER A 302 -15.72 -20.97 -0.11
C SER A 302 -17.06 -21.29 0.57
N ILE A 303 -17.76 -20.29 1.10
CA ILE A 303 -19.10 -20.48 1.66
C ILE A 303 -20.04 -20.90 0.52
N SER A 304 -20.88 -21.91 0.78
CA SER A 304 -21.78 -22.50 -0.22
C SER A 304 -22.47 -21.42 -1.07
N PRO A 305 -22.57 -21.59 -2.40
CA PRO A 305 -23.27 -20.66 -3.30
C PRO A 305 -24.69 -20.34 -2.86
N ARG A 306 -25.33 -21.24 -2.10
CA ARG A 306 -26.66 -21.03 -1.50
C ARG A 306 -26.74 -19.83 -0.56
N TYR A 307 -25.62 -19.42 0.03
CA TYR A 307 -25.55 -18.29 0.97
C TYR A 307 -24.93 -17.04 0.34
N SER A 308 -24.71 -17.03 -0.97
CA SER A 308 -24.10 -15.91 -1.69
C SER A 308 -24.86 -14.60 -1.48
N GLY A 309 -26.20 -14.63 -1.38
CA GLY A 309 -27.00 -13.44 -1.09
C GLY A 309 -26.72 -12.80 0.28
N TYR A 310 -26.28 -13.58 1.27
CA TYR A 310 -25.93 -13.05 2.60
C TYR A 310 -24.55 -12.42 2.66
N THR A 311 -23.61 -12.94 1.86
CA THR A 311 -22.24 -12.44 1.77
C THR A 311 -22.03 -11.46 0.62
N ALA A 312 -23.05 -11.28 -0.23
CA ALA A 312 -23.10 -10.29 -1.28
C ALA A 312 -22.84 -8.90 -0.71
N GLY A 313 -22.02 -8.11 -1.39
CA GLY A 313 -21.70 -6.76 -0.97
C GLY A 313 -20.52 -6.64 0.00
N ILE A 314 -20.07 -7.71 0.67
CA ILE A 314 -18.93 -7.60 1.61
C ILE A 314 -17.67 -7.10 0.88
N ARG A 315 -17.37 -7.69 -0.28
CA ARG A 315 -16.20 -7.34 -1.10
C ARG A 315 -16.29 -5.90 -1.61
N GLU A 316 -17.47 -5.50 -2.07
CA GLU A 316 -17.76 -4.17 -2.57
C GLU A 316 -17.60 -3.12 -1.45
N HIS A 317 -18.05 -3.41 -0.22
CA HIS A 317 -17.84 -2.52 0.92
C HIS A 317 -16.35 -2.37 1.28
N ILE A 318 -15.58 -3.46 1.27
CA ILE A 318 -14.13 -3.43 1.53
C ILE A 318 -13.40 -2.66 0.42
N ALA A 319 -13.81 -2.85 -0.84
CA ALA A 319 -13.26 -2.11 -1.97
C ALA A 319 -13.58 -0.61 -1.88
N LEU A 320 -14.83 -0.25 -1.59
CA LEU A 320 -15.26 1.13 -1.36
C LEU A 320 -14.46 1.78 -0.22
N GLU A 321 -14.21 1.05 0.85
CA GLU A 321 -13.40 1.57 1.95
C GLU A 321 -11.93 1.73 1.57
N SER A 322 -11.40 0.84 0.75
CA SER A 322 -10.03 0.94 0.22
C SER A 322 -9.90 2.16 -0.72
N ILE A 323 -10.92 2.45 -1.54
CA ILE A 323 -11.02 3.69 -2.32
C ILE A 323 -11.02 4.91 -1.40
N ARG A 324 -11.87 4.95 -0.36
CA ARG A 324 -11.90 6.08 0.59
C ARG A 324 -10.57 6.26 1.31
N ALA A 325 -9.91 5.17 1.69
CA ALA A 325 -8.59 5.22 2.31
C ALA A 325 -7.53 5.80 1.35
N LEU A 326 -7.57 5.44 0.06
CA LEU A 326 -6.73 6.05 -0.98
C LEU A 326 -7.06 7.54 -1.16
N GLU A 327 -8.33 7.92 -1.24
CA GLU A 327 -8.74 9.33 -1.33
C GLU A 327 -8.18 10.12 -0.13
N LEU A 328 -8.33 9.62 1.10
CA LEU A 328 -7.83 10.26 2.32
C LEU A 328 -6.30 10.39 2.33
N LEU A 329 -5.61 9.35 1.87
CA LEU A 329 -4.15 9.27 1.83
C LEU A 329 -3.51 10.37 0.96
N TYR A 330 -4.23 10.82 -0.08
CA TYR A 330 -3.77 11.86 -1.01
C TYR A 330 -4.48 13.22 -0.82
N SER A 331 -5.63 13.26 -0.13
CA SER A 331 -6.35 14.51 0.17
C SER A 331 -5.78 15.29 1.36
N THR A 332 -5.12 14.61 2.30
CA THR A 332 -4.60 15.22 3.55
C THR A 332 -3.37 16.13 3.36
N GLY A 333 -2.89 16.32 2.13
CA GLY A 333 -1.70 17.13 1.83
C GLY A 333 -1.89 18.66 1.88
N THR A 334 -3.08 19.17 2.20
CA THR A 334 -3.40 20.62 2.07
C THR A 334 -3.31 21.41 3.38
N THR A 335 -3.07 20.79 4.53
CA THR A 335 -3.05 21.50 5.83
C THR A 335 -1.63 21.85 6.30
N VAL A 336 -0.73 22.21 5.37
CA VAL A 336 0.55 22.81 5.78
C VAL A 336 0.25 24.20 6.31
N GLY A 337 0.11 24.29 7.63
CA GLY A 337 0.24 25.48 8.48
C GLY A 337 -0.19 26.79 7.84
N ALA A 338 -1.50 27.03 7.82
CA ALA A 338 -2.03 28.39 7.76
C ALA A 338 -1.78 29.16 9.08
N ASP A 339 -1.13 28.54 10.07
CA ASP A 339 -0.41 29.25 11.13
C ASP A 339 0.88 29.86 10.55
N GLY A 340 0.68 30.75 9.59
CA GLY A 340 1.61 31.82 9.33
C GLY A 340 1.62 32.72 10.56
N ILE A 341 2.39 32.33 11.56
CA ILE A 341 3.17 33.33 12.28
C ILE A 341 4.17 33.84 11.25
N MET A 342 3.70 34.79 10.43
CA MET A 342 4.57 35.70 9.71
C MET A 342 5.33 36.46 10.78
N ASP A 343 6.50 35.96 11.16
CA ASP A 343 7.53 36.80 11.79
C ASP A 343 7.92 37.86 10.76
N SER A 344 7.16 38.94 10.81
CA SER A 344 7.17 40.09 9.92
C SER A 344 8.35 41.00 10.28
N ASN A 345 9.58 40.50 10.22
CA ASN A 345 10.79 41.29 10.49
C ASN A 345 11.93 41.08 9.49
N ALA A 346 11.69 40.42 8.35
CA ALA A 346 12.60 40.51 7.22
C ALA A 346 12.25 41.74 6.38
N THR A 347 12.80 42.88 6.77
CA THR A 347 12.85 44.11 5.98
C THR A 347 13.33 43.80 4.56
N PRO A 348 12.55 44.14 3.51
CA PRO A 348 13.03 44.06 2.14
C PRO A 348 13.96 45.25 1.92
N GLU A 349 15.27 45.01 1.91
CA GLU A 349 16.22 45.96 1.34
C GLU A 349 15.97 46.05 -0.18
N GLU A 350 15.18 47.05 -0.56
CA GLU A 350 15.14 47.59 -1.91
C GLU A 350 16.51 48.16 -2.26
N THR A 351 17.36 47.37 -2.92
CA THR A 351 18.51 47.92 -3.63
C THR A 351 18.32 47.79 -5.14
N SER A 352 17.91 48.93 -5.69
CA SER A 352 18.40 49.53 -6.94
C SER A 352 18.45 48.68 -8.21
N ARG A 353 17.50 49.02 -9.09
CA ARG A 353 17.45 48.84 -10.54
C ARG A 353 18.82 48.90 -11.24
N GLY A 354 19.07 47.92 -12.10
CA GLY A 354 19.95 48.00 -13.26
C GLY A 354 19.24 47.35 -14.46
N PRO A 355 19.22 47.97 -15.65
CA PRO A 355 18.49 47.46 -16.80
C PRO A 355 19.34 46.48 -17.64
N GLU A 356 18.64 45.51 -18.22
CA GLU A 356 18.92 44.89 -19.52
C GLU A 356 20.15 43.96 -19.66
N SER A 357 19.88 42.67 -19.57
CA SER A 357 20.55 41.66 -20.40
C SER A 357 19.60 40.48 -20.60
N SER A 358 18.95 40.48 -21.75
CA SER A 358 18.08 39.43 -22.28
C SER A 358 18.88 38.14 -22.53
N GLN A 359 19.17 37.39 -21.49
CA GLN A 359 19.48 35.97 -21.61
C GLN A 359 18.33 35.18 -21.01
N ALA A 360 17.61 34.48 -21.88
CA ALA A 360 16.64 33.45 -21.54
C ALA A 360 17.39 32.28 -20.86
N SER A 361 17.83 32.49 -19.63
CA SER A 361 18.39 31.44 -18.79
C SER A 361 17.25 30.52 -18.42
N HIS A 362 17.27 29.31 -18.99
CA HIS A 362 16.41 28.22 -18.58
C HIS A 362 16.34 28.19 -17.04
N PRO A 363 15.14 28.19 -16.44
CA PRO A 363 15.01 28.12 -15.00
C PRO A 363 15.62 26.80 -14.57
N HIS A 364 16.85 26.84 -14.06
CA HIS A 364 17.49 25.70 -13.44
C HIS A 364 16.53 25.22 -12.36
N ARG A 365 15.94 24.04 -12.59
CA ARG A 365 15.19 23.28 -11.59
C ARG A 365 16.12 23.07 -10.40
N ARG A 366 16.19 24.04 -9.49
CA ARG A 366 16.67 23.82 -8.13
C ARG A 366 15.67 22.87 -7.53
N GLY A 367 15.95 21.58 -7.66
CA GLY A 367 15.22 20.55 -6.95
C GLY A 367 15.32 20.87 -5.48
N THR A 368 14.24 21.39 -4.90
CA THR A 368 14.12 21.52 -3.45
C THR A 368 14.33 20.14 -2.87
N VAL A 369 15.48 19.96 -2.21
CA VAL A 369 15.81 18.72 -1.53
C VAL A 369 14.76 18.53 -0.44
N LEU A 370 13.87 17.57 -0.62
CA LEU A 370 12.82 17.25 0.35
C LEU A 370 13.45 16.97 1.71
N SER A 371 12.79 17.45 2.77
CA SER A 371 13.20 17.10 4.13
C SER A 371 13.24 15.58 4.26
N ARG A 372 14.10 15.10 5.13
CA ARG A 372 14.13 13.67 5.43
C ARG A 372 12.74 13.17 5.86
N LYS A 373 12.06 13.91 6.74
CA LYS A 373 10.71 13.59 7.21
C LYS A 373 9.74 13.41 6.04
N ASP A 374 9.72 14.36 5.11
CA ASP A 374 8.86 14.32 3.91
C ASP A 374 9.14 13.09 3.05
N ARG A 375 10.42 12.71 2.91
CA ARG A 375 10.81 11.48 2.18
C ARG A 375 10.28 10.22 2.87
N LEU A 376 10.25 10.18 4.21
CA LEU A 376 9.75 9.03 4.96
C LEU A 376 8.24 8.93 4.85
N GLU A 377 7.55 10.06 4.96
CA GLU A 377 6.11 10.13 4.77
C GLU A 377 5.72 9.75 3.34
N ALA A 378 6.50 10.16 2.34
CA ALA A 378 6.30 9.73 0.96
C ALA A 378 6.50 8.20 0.80
N LEU A 379 7.50 7.61 1.45
CA LEU A 379 7.72 6.17 1.41
C LEU A 379 6.58 5.40 2.11
N ALA A 380 6.13 5.86 3.28
CA ALA A 380 4.99 5.28 3.98
C ALA A 380 3.70 5.37 3.16
N ARG A 381 3.52 6.47 2.43
CA ARG A 381 2.40 6.63 1.50
C ARG A 381 2.46 5.62 0.34
N LYS A 382 3.65 5.43 -0.26
CA LYS A 382 3.87 4.44 -1.33
C LYS A 382 3.53 3.02 -0.86
N ASP A 383 4.01 2.67 0.32
CA ASP A 383 3.78 1.37 0.94
C ASP A 383 2.29 1.14 1.24
N ALA A 384 1.63 2.08 1.90
CA ALA A 384 0.18 1.99 2.15
C ALA A 384 -0.64 1.90 0.85
N THR A 385 -0.24 2.63 -0.19
CA THR A 385 -0.90 2.59 -1.51
C THR A 385 -0.82 1.19 -2.11
N TRP A 386 0.33 0.51 -1.99
CA TRP A 386 0.50 -0.85 -2.48
C TRP A 386 -0.49 -1.81 -1.79
N TYR A 387 -0.58 -1.78 -0.46
CA TYR A 387 -1.52 -2.62 0.29
C TYR A 387 -2.98 -2.33 -0.09
N LEU A 388 -3.38 -1.06 -0.16
CA LEU A 388 -4.75 -0.69 -0.53
C LEU A 388 -5.10 -1.12 -1.96
N CYS A 389 -4.17 -0.99 -2.92
CA CYS A 389 -4.36 -1.49 -4.28
C CYS A 389 -4.44 -3.02 -4.33
N HIS A 390 -3.66 -3.71 -3.50
CA HIS A 390 -3.75 -5.17 -3.38
C HIS A 390 -5.13 -5.59 -2.85
N ILE A 391 -5.63 -4.94 -1.81
CA ILE A 391 -6.96 -5.20 -1.24
C ILE A 391 -8.04 -4.98 -2.30
N LEU A 392 -7.98 -3.86 -3.05
CA LEU A 392 -8.89 -3.60 -4.16
C LEU A 392 -8.88 -4.75 -5.17
N ASN A 393 -7.69 -5.15 -5.62
CA ASN A 393 -7.53 -6.23 -6.59
C ASN A 393 -8.05 -7.58 -6.09
N SER A 394 -7.94 -7.84 -4.78
CA SER A 394 -8.47 -9.02 -4.12
C SER A 394 -9.98 -8.97 -3.96
N CYS A 395 -10.59 -7.78 -3.88
CA CYS A 395 -12.04 -7.61 -3.75
C CYS A 395 -12.80 -7.75 -5.08
N VAL A 396 -12.14 -7.51 -6.21
CA VAL A 396 -12.74 -7.69 -7.55
C VAL A 396 -13.10 -9.16 -7.77
N SER A 397 -14.39 -9.48 -7.62
CA SER A 397 -14.93 -10.82 -7.83
C SER A 397 -15.21 -11.07 -9.32
N THR A 398 -14.86 -12.25 -9.83
CA THR A 398 -14.85 -12.53 -11.27
C THR A 398 -16.10 -13.19 -11.84
N GLY A 399 -17.20 -13.39 -11.10
CA GLY A 399 -18.37 -14.04 -11.73
C GLY A 399 -19.54 -14.50 -10.86
N GLY A 400 -19.90 -13.78 -9.79
CA GLY A 400 -21.10 -14.12 -9.03
C GLY A 400 -22.41 -13.70 -9.75
N PRO A 401 -23.52 -14.44 -9.57
CA PRO A 401 -24.85 -13.96 -9.94
C PRO A 401 -25.12 -12.64 -9.20
N LYS A 402 -25.66 -11.66 -9.92
CA LYS A 402 -25.85 -10.30 -9.41
C LYS A 402 -27.25 -10.15 -8.84
N ASP A 403 -27.32 -10.01 -7.53
CA ASP A 403 -28.53 -9.56 -6.84
C ASP A 403 -28.68 -8.03 -6.96
N GLU A 404 -29.90 -7.53 -6.76
CA GLU A 404 -30.24 -6.09 -6.88
C GLU A 404 -29.35 -5.20 -5.99
N LEU A 405 -29.06 -5.63 -4.76
CA LEU A 405 -28.15 -4.93 -3.85
C LEU A 405 -26.72 -4.84 -4.41
N GLY A 406 -26.29 -5.88 -5.12
CA GLY A 406 -25.00 -5.91 -5.81
C GLY A 406 -24.92 -4.84 -6.89
N SER A 407 -26.03 -4.54 -7.58
CA SER A 407 -26.07 -3.50 -8.62
C SER A 407 -25.81 -2.10 -8.05
N MET A 408 -26.43 -1.75 -6.92
CA MET A 408 -26.23 -0.47 -6.24
C MET A 408 -24.79 -0.28 -5.75
N LEU A 409 -24.22 -1.33 -5.13
CA LEU A 409 -22.84 -1.30 -4.66
C LEU A 409 -21.83 -1.25 -5.80
N ASN A 410 -22.12 -1.92 -6.92
CA ASN A 410 -21.33 -1.84 -8.14
C ASN A 410 -21.35 -0.43 -8.74
N GLY A 411 -22.50 0.25 -8.74
CA GLY A 411 -22.61 1.66 -9.13
C GLY A 411 -21.77 2.57 -8.22
N ALA A 412 -21.90 2.42 -6.89
CA ALA A 412 -21.08 3.17 -5.94
C ALA A 412 -19.58 2.90 -6.11
N LEU A 413 -19.21 1.64 -6.42
CA LEU A 413 -17.84 1.23 -6.68
C LEU A 413 -17.30 1.91 -7.94
N PHE A 414 -18.09 1.89 -9.03
CA PHE A 414 -17.76 2.60 -10.28
C PHE A 414 -17.56 4.10 -10.05
N ASP A 415 -18.46 4.75 -9.33
CA ASP A 415 -18.35 6.16 -8.98
C ASP A 415 -17.09 6.44 -8.15
N GLY A 416 -16.79 5.59 -7.17
CA GLY A 416 -15.56 5.67 -6.38
C GLY A 416 -14.30 5.54 -7.24
N THR A 417 -14.28 4.56 -8.14
CA THR A 417 -13.19 4.35 -9.08
C THR A 417 -13.02 5.56 -10.01
N ALA A 418 -14.11 6.11 -10.55
CA ALA A 418 -14.08 7.29 -11.40
C ALA A 418 -13.50 8.53 -10.68
N ARG A 419 -13.85 8.72 -9.39
CA ARG A 419 -13.26 9.80 -8.57
C ARG A 419 -11.76 9.63 -8.39
N ILE A 420 -11.29 8.41 -8.09
CA ILE A 420 -9.86 8.12 -7.97
C ILE A 420 -9.12 8.36 -9.29
N VAL A 421 -9.66 7.91 -10.43
CA VAL A 421 -9.07 8.15 -11.75
C VAL A 421 -8.98 9.64 -12.03
N LYS A 422 -10.05 10.40 -11.77
CA LYS A 422 -10.06 11.86 -11.90
C LYS A 422 -9.00 12.51 -11.00
N MET A 423 -8.86 12.06 -9.76
CA MET A 423 -7.80 12.50 -8.86
C MET A 423 -6.42 12.25 -9.48
N CYS A 424 -6.14 11.03 -9.94
CA CYS A 424 -4.87 10.67 -10.59
C CYS A 424 -4.55 11.54 -11.83
N ILE A 425 -5.55 11.87 -12.65
CA ILE A 425 -5.39 12.74 -13.83
C ILE A 425 -5.12 14.19 -13.40
N SER A 426 -5.92 14.72 -12.47
CA SER A 426 -5.80 16.12 -12.02
C SER A 426 -4.43 16.43 -11.41
N MET A 427 -3.83 15.46 -10.72
CA MET A 427 -2.50 15.58 -10.13
C MET A 427 -1.39 15.65 -11.18
N ASP A 428 -1.64 15.21 -12.42
CA ASP A 428 -0.67 15.32 -13.52
C ASP A 428 -0.70 16.71 -14.15
N CYS A 429 -1.91 17.25 -14.36
CA CYS A 429 -2.11 18.57 -14.96
C CYS A 429 -1.58 19.71 -14.06
N ASP A 430 -1.74 19.58 -12.74
CA ASP A 430 -1.33 20.61 -11.78
C ASP A 430 0.19 20.73 -11.58
N ASN A 431 0.97 19.71 -11.97
CA ASN A 431 2.44 19.74 -11.90
C ASN A 431 3.07 20.83 -12.80
N VAL A 432 2.30 21.36 -13.76
CA VAL A 432 2.78 22.37 -14.71
C VAL A 432 2.59 23.80 -14.20
N ALA A 433 1.63 24.05 -13.29
CA ALA A 433 1.16 25.42 -13.04
C ALA A 433 1.29 25.93 -11.60
N ARG A 434 1.49 25.09 -10.57
CA ARG A 434 1.51 25.56 -9.18
C ARG A 434 2.62 24.90 -8.35
N VAL A 435 3.66 25.69 -8.04
CA VAL A 435 4.75 25.36 -7.08
C VAL A 435 4.26 25.39 -5.61
N GLY A 436 2.97 25.17 -5.38
CA GLY A 436 2.36 25.12 -4.04
C GLY A 436 2.25 23.67 -3.58
N ARG A 437 2.82 23.37 -2.41
CA ARG A 437 2.96 22.07 -1.72
C ARG A 437 1.71 21.18 -1.68
N ARG A 438 1.22 20.68 -2.80
CA ARG A 438 0.28 19.56 -2.81
C ARG A 438 1.07 18.27 -2.74
N CYS A 439 0.51 17.29 -2.03
CA CYS A 439 0.96 15.91 -2.07
C CYS A 439 0.90 15.45 -3.53
N VAL A 440 2.04 15.39 -4.23
CA VAL A 440 2.07 14.84 -5.60
C VAL A 440 2.06 13.33 -5.49
N MET A 441 1.12 12.69 -6.17
CA MET A 441 1.11 11.24 -6.31
C MET A 441 2.27 10.87 -7.23
N ASP A 442 3.23 10.13 -6.68
CA ASP A 442 4.35 9.61 -7.45
C ASP A 442 3.85 8.76 -8.62
N VAL A 443 4.58 8.80 -9.75
CA VAL A 443 4.21 8.08 -10.99
C VAL A 443 3.96 6.59 -10.74
N MET A 444 4.74 5.96 -9.86
CA MET A 444 4.55 4.55 -9.51
C MET A 444 3.21 4.35 -8.78
N CYS A 445 2.90 5.17 -7.77
CA CYS A 445 1.62 5.11 -7.06
C CYS A 445 0.45 5.29 -7.99
N ARG A 446 0.54 6.29 -8.87
CA ARG A 446 -0.47 6.55 -9.89
C ARG A 446 -0.72 5.34 -10.76
N ASN A 447 0.34 4.73 -11.29
CA ASN A 447 0.21 3.56 -12.15
C ASN A 447 -0.36 2.35 -11.41
N MET A 448 0.00 2.14 -10.14
CA MET A 448 -0.60 1.08 -9.31
C MET A 448 -2.10 1.30 -9.09
N VAL A 449 -2.49 2.54 -8.75
CA VAL A 449 -3.88 2.91 -8.52
C VAL A 449 -4.70 2.79 -9.80
N LEU A 450 -4.19 3.29 -10.92
CA LEU A 450 -4.86 3.19 -12.23
C LEU A 450 -5.02 1.74 -12.67
N ALA A 451 -4.01 0.88 -12.47
CA ALA A 451 -4.13 -0.55 -12.78
C ALA A 451 -5.20 -1.24 -11.92
N ALA A 452 -5.30 -0.90 -10.62
CA ALA A 452 -6.37 -1.41 -9.77
C ALA A 452 -7.76 -0.92 -10.22
N CYS A 453 -7.85 0.35 -10.63
CA CYS A 453 -9.09 0.94 -11.17
C CYS A 453 -9.52 0.28 -12.48
N GLU A 454 -8.58 0.04 -13.41
CA GLU A 454 -8.83 -0.64 -14.67
C GLU A 454 -9.39 -2.06 -14.45
N LYS A 455 -8.82 -2.80 -13.49
CA LYS A 455 -9.30 -4.14 -13.13
C LYS A 455 -10.74 -4.10 -12.58
N ILE A 456 -11.06 -3.13 -11.73
CA ILE A 456 -12.42 -2.94 -11.20
C ILE A 456 -13.40 -2.64 -12.35
N ILE A 457 -13.06 -1.67 -13.22
CA ILE A 457 -13.91 -1.27 -14.36
C ILE A 457 -14.15 -2.46 -15.30
N SER A 458 -13.12 -3.26 -15.55
CA SER A 458 -13.19 -4.42 -16.45
C SER A 458 -14.04 -5.56 -15.88
N ALA A 459 -14.16 -5.66 -14.55
CA ALA A 459 -14.94 -6.70 -13.88
C ALA A 459 -16.41 -6.31 -13.68
N LEU A 460 -16.72 -5.01 -13.76
CA LEU A 460 -18.10 -4.55 -13.69
C LEU A 460 -18.86 -5.00 -14.94
N PRO A 461 -20.10 -5.48 -14.80
CA PRO A 461 -20.92 -5.85 -15.95
C PRO A 461 -21.09 -4.61 -16.82
N GLN A 462 -20.78 -4.73 -18.10
CA GLN A 462 -21.32 -3.79 -19.06
C GLN A 462 -22.80 -4.11 -19.15
N GLU A 463 -23.64 -3.29 -18.50
CA GLU A 463 -25.05 -3.28 -18.83
C GLU A 463 -25.11 -3.05 -20.33
N ASN A 464 -25.54 -4.08 -21.07
CA ASN A 464 -25.85 -3.97 -22.49
C ASN A 464 -27.00 -2.98 -22.59
N THR A 465 -26.64 -1.70 -22.62
CA THR A 465 -27.49 -0.59 -22.99
C THR A 465 -27.80 -0.83 -24.46
N GLY A 466 -28.86 -1.62 -24.69
CA GLY A 466 -29.44 -1.84 -26.00
C GLY A 466 -29.90 -0.49 -26.53
N LEU A 467 -29.02 0.14 -27.30
CA LEU A 467 -29.26 1.33 -28.11
C LEU A 467 -29.17 0.92 -29.57
#